data_AF-A0A7V5ALN3-F1
#
_entry.id   AF-A0A7V5ALN3-F1
#
_cell.length_a   1.000
_cell.length_b   1.000
_cell.length_c   1.000
_cell.angle_alpha   90.00
_cell.angle_beta   90.00
_cell.angle_gamma   90.00
#
_symmetry.space_group_name_H-M   'P 1'
#
loop_
_entity.id
_entity.type
_entity.pdbx_description
1 polymer ?
#
loop_
_entity_poly.entity_id
_entity_poly.type
_entity_poly.pdbx_seq_one_letter_code
_entity_poly.pdbx_strand_id
1 'polypeptide(L)'
;MFTTLLFILALLPLSLLPYSLFASIAGIVLLLFIVTYDCFHRRHPFTVLLMAACRFMVYLIVSLGLKGTLEVYPLLAGSIQFIYIVFLSLVARYENRRKEPFPFPLIPYLLSAISLIDGVLLTILVHPLWFIAGLGGFSLTLLGQRYIRGD
;
A
#
# COMPACT_ATOMS: atom_id res chain seq x y z
N MET A 1 -23.02 -4.09 -0.62
CA MET A 1 -23.21 -3.55 -1.99
C MET A 1 -22.15 -2.51 -2.37
N PHE A 2 -21.82 -1.54 -1.50
CA PHE A 2 -20.77 -0.55 -1.80
C PHE A 2 -19.37 -1.16 -1.92
N THR A 3 -18.97 -2.04 -0.98
CA THR A 3 -17.65 -2.69 -0.98
C THR A 3 -17.43 -3.60 -2.19
N THR A 4 -18.44 -4.40 -2.56
CA THR A 4 -18.39 -5.25 -3.75
C THR A 4 -18.23 -4.44 -5.04
N LEU A 5 -18.90 -3.28 -5.12
CA LEU A 5 -18.73 -2.36 -6.26
C LEU A 5 -17.30 -1.82 -6.33
N LEU A 6 -16.69 -1.44 -5.20
CA LEU A 6 -15.29 -0.98 -5.17
C LEU A 6 -14.32 -2.07 -5.64
N PHE A 7 -14.50 -3.32 -5.23
CA PHE A 7 -13.65 -4.42 -5.68
C PHE A 7 -13.81 -4.71 -7.18
N ILE A 8 -15.04 -4.68 -7.70
CA ILE A 8 -15.29 -4.82 -9.15
C ILE A 8 -14.61 -3.67 -9.90
N LEU A 9 -14.79 -2.43 -9.45
CA LEU A 9 -14.18 -1.25 -10.05
C LEU A 9 -12.63 -1.35 -10.04
N ALA A 10 -12.05 -1.91 -8.98
CA ALA A 10 -10.61 -2.07 -8.85
C ALA A 10 -10.04 -3.22 -9.72
N LEU A 11 -10.77 -4.33 -9.87
CA LEU A 11 -10.30 -5.50 -10.63
C LEU A 11 -10.59 -5.42 -12.13
N LEU A 12 -11.67 -4.72 -12.54
CA LEU A 12 -12.07 -4.61 -13.94
C LEU A 12 -10.95 -4.09 -14.86
N PRO A 13 -10.16 -3.05 -14.49
CA PRO A 13 -9.06 -2.57 -15.32
C PRO A 13 -7.97 -3.62 -15.60
N LEU A 14 -7.83 -4.65 -14.77
CA LEU A 14 -6.83 -5.72 -14.99
C LEU A 14 -7.13 -6.54 -16.23
N SER A 15 -8.41 -6.61 -16.65
CA SER A 15 -8.82 -7.29 -17.87
C SER A 15 -8.34 -6.59 -19.15
N LEU A 16 -7.98 -5.31 -19.06
CA LEU A 16 -7.49 -4.48 -20.17
C LEU A 16 -5.97 -4.54 -20.33
N LEU A 17 -5.26 -5.19 -19.40
CA LEU A 17 -3.80 -5.28 -19.45
C LEU A 17 -3.33 -6.31 -20.49
N PRO A 18 -2.16 -6.12 -21.12
CA PRO A 18 -1.62 -7.05 -22.12
C PRO A 18 -1.55 -8.50 -21.64
N TYR A 19 -1.22 -8.69 -20.36
CA TYR A 19 -1.14 -10.00 -19.70
C TYR A 19 -2.26 -10.16 -18.66
N SER A 20 -3.50 -10.00 -19.11
CA SER A 20 -4.70 -9.94 -18.26
C SER A 20 -4.92 -11.18 -17.39
N LEU A 21 -4.57 -12.39 -17.86
CA LEU A 21 -4.72 -13.62 -17.07
C LEU A 21 -3.84 -13.60 -15.81
N PHE A 22 -2.55 -13.31 -15.95
CA PHE A 22 -1.62 -13.23 -14.83
C PHE A 22 -1.98 -12.09 -13.87
N ALA A 23 -2.37 -10.93 -14.41
CA ALA A 23 -2.83 -9.81 -13.60
C ALA A 23 -4.10 -10.15 -12.80
N SER A 24 -5.08 -10.82 -13.42
CA SER A 24 -6.34 -11.19 -12.78
C SER A 24 -6.13 -12.22 -11.67
N ILE A 25 -5.30 -13.24 -11.90
CA ILE A 25 -4.94 -14.23 -10.87
C ILE A 25 -4.27 -13.53 -9.69
N ALA A 26 -3.26 -12.69 -9.94
CA ALA A 26 -2.59 -11.94 -8.88
C ALA A 26 -3.54 -10.98 -8.15
N GLY A 27 -4.47 -10.35 -8.86
CA GLY A 27 -5.53 -9.51 -8.29
C GLY A 27 -6.50 -10.28 -7.38
N ILE A 28 -6.87 -11.50 -7.75
CA ILE A 28 -7.69 -12.40 -6.91
C ILE A 28 -6.92 -12.80 -5.65
N VAL A 29 -5.62 -13.12 -5.77
CA VAL A 29 -4.76 -13.43 -4.62
C VAL A 29 -4.66 -12.23 -3.67
N LEU A 30 -4.52 -11.01 -4.20
CA LEU A 30 -4.55 -9.79 -3.40
C LEU A 30 -5.89 -9.62 -2.68
N LEU A 31 -7.02 -9.87 -3.36
CA LEU A 31 -8.34 -9.82 -2.74
C LEU A 31 -8.45 -10.82 -1.58
N LEU A 32 -7.93 -12.05 -1.76
CA LEU A 32 -7.88 -13.04 -0.69
C LEU A 32 -7.04 -12.55 0.51
N PHE A 33 -5.93 -11.86 0.28
CA PHE A 33 -5.14 -11.27 1.37
C PHE A 33 -5.91 -10.17 2.10
N ILE A 34 -6.63 -9.32 1.39
CA ILE A 34 -7.46 -8.26 1.99
C ILE A 34 -8.58 -8.86 2.84
N VAL A 35 -9.31 -9.84 2.33
CA VAL A 35 -10.40 -10.52 3.06
C VAL A 35 -9.84 -11.24 4.29
N THR A 36 -8.71 -11.93 4.13
CA THR A 36 -8.04 -12.63 5.24
C THR A 36 -7.59 -11.61 6.30
N TYR A 37 -7.03 -10.48 5.89
CA TYR A 37 -6.65 -9.41 6.80
C TYR A 37 -7.86 -8.91 7.60
N ASP A 38 -8.97 -8.60 6.92
CA ASP A 38 -10.18 -8.10 7.57
C ASP A 38 -10.74 -9.10 8.59
N CYS A 39 -10.75 -10.39 8.27
CA CYS A 39 -11.20 -11.44 9.18
C CYS A 39 -10.30 -11.61 10.42
N PHE A 40 -8.98 -11.41 10.30
CA PHE A 40 -8.02 -11.73 11.36
C PHE A 40 -7.42 -10.53 12.08
N HIS A 41 -7.56 -9.29 11.57
CA HIS A 41 -6.84 -8.10 12.06
C HIS A 41 -7.02 -7.84 13.57
N ARG A 42 -8.20 -8.18 14.13
CA ARG A 42 -8.50 -8.00 15.56
C ARG A 42 -7.88 -9.06 16.47
N ARG A 43 -7.54 -10.25 15.93
CA ARG A 43 -7.15 -11.42 16.73
C ARG A 43 -5.64 -11.60 16.82
N HIS A 44 -4.88 -11.22 15.79
CA HIS A 44 -3.46 -11.52 15.72
C HIS A 44 -2.60 -10.32 15.29
N PRO A 45 -1.47 -10.06 15.98
CA PRO A 45 -0.54 -9.01 15.60
C PRO A 45 0.19 -9.29 14.28
N PHE A 46 0.26 -10.56 13.85
CA PHE A 46 0.87 -10.98 12.58
C PHE A 46 0.14 -10.45 11.33
N THR A 47 -1.08 -9.94 11.49
CA THR A 47 -1.86 -9.32 10.39
C THR A 47 -1.16 -8.11 9.77
N VAL A 48 -0.19 -7.50 10.47
CA VAL A 48 0.71 -6.47 9.91
C VAL A 48 1.46 -6.97 8.67
N LEU A 49 1.94 -8.23 8.70
CA LEU A 49 2.64 -8.80 7.56
C LEU A 49 1.71 -8.98 6.37
N LEU A 50 0.43 -9.29 6.64
CA LEU A 50 -0.58 -9.44 5.60
C LEU A 50 -0.93 -8.09 4.96
N MET A 51 -1.03 -7.02 5.76
CA MET A 51 -1.19 -5.65 5.26
C MET A 51 -0.01 -5.20 4.40
N ALA A 52 1.23 -5.46 4.86
CA ALA A 52 2.43 -5.16 4.08
C ALA A 52 2.49 -6.00 2.79
N ALA A 53 2.06 -7.26 2.85
CA ALA A 53 1.99 -8.15 1.68
C ALA A 53 0.96 -7.66 0.65
N CYS A 54 -0.16 -7.08 1.07
CA CYS A 54 -1.10 -6.44 0.15
C CYS A 54 -0.42 -5.33 -0.66
N ARG A 55 0.41 -4.49 -0.02
CA ARG A 55 1.13 -3.42 -0.73
C ARG A 55 2.15 -3.99 -1.71
N PHE A 56 2.89 -5.01 -1.30
CA PHE A 56 3.83 -5.74 -2.17
C PHE A 56 3.15 -6.36 -3.40
N MET A 57 2.00 -7.01 -3.21
CA MET A 57 1.24 -7.65 -4.28
C MET A 57 0.79 -6.67 -5.37
N VAL A 58 0.50 -5.40 -5.03
CA VAL A 58 0.18 -4.38 -6.03
C VAL A 58 1.32 -4.19 -7.04
N TYR A 59 2.58 -4.18 -6.57
CA TYR A 59 3.74 -4.08 -7.45
C TYR A 59 3.93 -5.33 -8.33
N LEU A 60 3.64 -6.52 -7.79
CA LEU A 60 3.66 -7.76 -8.55
C LEU A 60 2.59 -7.78 -9.64
N ILE A 61 1.37 -7.33 -9.33
CA ILE A 61 0.28 -7.21 -10.30
C ILE A 61 0.69 -6.29 -11.45
N VAL A 62 1.32 -5.15 -11.17
CA VAL A 62 1.81 -4.23 -12.19
C VAL A 62 2.88 -4.89 -13.07
N SER A 63 3.87 -5.56 -12.48
CA SER A 63 4.92 -6.26 -13.22
C SER A 63 4.35 -7.35 -14.14
N LEU A 64 3.53 -8.23 -13.57
CA LEU A 64 2.93 -9.35 -14.29
C LEU A 64 1.92 -8.89 -15.33
N GLY A 65 1.13 -7.86 -15.05
CA GLY A 65 0.10 -7.37 -15.96
C GLY A 65 0.66 -6.62 -17.17
N LEU A 66 1.74 -5.86 -16.99
CA LEU A 66 2.35 -5.09 -18.08
C LEU A 66 3.39 -5.88 -18.87
N LYS A 67 4.21 -6.72 -18.21
CA LYS A 67 5.31 -7.45 -18.87
C LYS A 67 5.15 -8.97 -18.91
N GLY A 68 4.22 -9.54 -18.15
CA GLY A 68 4.07 -11.00 -18.03
C GLY A 68 5.16 -11.68 -17.20
N THR A 69 6.17 -10.94 -16.75
CA THR A 69 7.34 -11.42 -16.01
C THR A 69 7.49 -10.69 -14.68
N LEU A 70 8.25 -11.30 -13.76
CA LEU A 70 8.65 -10.67 -12.50
C LEU A 70 9.93 -9.88 -12.73
N GLU A 71 9.79 -8.57 -12.85
CA GLU A 71 10.91 -7.65 -13.05
C GLU A 71 11.54 -7.27 -11.70
N VAL A 72 12.85 -7.02 -11.72
CA VAL A 72 13.61 -6.69 -10.51
C VAL A 72 13.17 -5.36 -9.90
N TYR A 73 12.86 -4.34 -10.72
CA TYR A 73 12.53 -3.01 -10.22
C TYR A 73 11.20 -2.95 -9.45
N PRO A 74 10.06 -3.47 -9.95
CA PRO A 74 8.82 -3.54 -9.17
C PRO A 74 8.97 -4.43 -7.94
N LEU A 75 9.75 -5.51 -8.01
CA LEU A 75 10.02 -6.38 -6.87
C LEU A 75 10.72 -5.61 -5.75
N LEU A 76 11.79 -4.87 -6.08
CA LEU A 76 12.50 -4.01 -5.14
C LEU A 76 11.61 -2.91 -4.56
N ALA A 77 10.85 -2.21 -5.40
CA ALA A 77 9.92 -1.16 -4.96
C ALA A 77 8.87 -1.71 -3.99
N GLY A 78 8.28 -2.87 -4.32
CA GLY A 78 7.36 -3.58 -3.45
C GLY A 78 8.01 -4.02 -2.13
N SER A 79 9.25 -4.52 -2.16
CA SER A 79 9.97 -4.93 -0.94
C SER A 79 10.27 -3.76 -0.02
N ILE A 80 10.65 -2.60 -0.58
CA ILE A 80 10.85 -1.36 0.19
C ILE A 80 9.54 -0.96 0.86
N GLN A 81 8.43 -0.96 0.12
CA GLN A 81 7.10 -0.65 0.69
C GLN A 81 6.69 -1.68 1.75
N PHE A 82 6.96 -2.96 1.54
CA PHE A 82 6.68 -4.00 2.53
C PHE A 82 7.40 -3.70 3.86
N ILE A 83 8.71 -3.47 3.81
CA ILE A 83 9.53 -3.14 4.99
C ILE A 83 9.00 -1.86 5.64
N TYR A 84 8.67 -0.86 4.85
CA TYR A 84 8.15 0.41 5.35
C TYR A 84 6.83 0.26 6.10
N ILE A 85 5.86 -0.49 5.55
CA ILE A 85 4.56 -0.73 6.20
C ILE A 85 4.72 -1.55 7.48
N VAL A 86 5.63 -2.53 7.50
CA VAL A 86 5.97 -3.26 8.74
C VAL A 86 6.54 -2.30 9.79
N PHE A 87 7.52 -1.47 9.42
CA PHE A 87 8.12 -0.47 10.30
C PHE A 87 7.07 0.50 10.86
N LEU A 88 6.26 1.11 10.00
CA LEU A 88 5.18 2.02 10.37
C LEU A 88 4.22 1.37 11.37
N SER A 89 3.82 0.13 11.10
CA SER A 89 2.88 -0.60 11.97
C SER A 89 3.49 -0.94 13.33
N LEU A 90 4.79 -1.24 13.38
CA LEU A 90 5.51 -1.47 14.64
C LEU A 90 5.62 -0.17 15.45
N VAL A 91 5.95 0.95 14.79
CA VAL A 91 6.01 2.27 15.44
C VAL A 91 4.63 2.67 15.99
N ALA A 92 3.57 2.49 15.20
CA ALA A 92 2.21 2.80 15.64
C ALA A 92 1.79 1.96 16.86
N ARG A 93 2.10 0.66 16.86
CA ARG A 93 1.84 -0.22 18.02
C ARG A 93 2.68 0.14 19.23
N TYR A 94 3.93 0.55 19.02
CA TYR A 94 4.81 1.00 20.08
C TYR A 94 4.27 2.27 20.73
N GLU A 95 3.90 3.27 19.93
CA GLU A 95 3.29 4.52 20.41
C GLU A 95 2.01 4.27 21.21
N ASN A 96 1.11 3.42 20.72
CA ASN A 96 -0.13 3.05 21.43
C ASN A 96 0.10 2.33 22.78
N ARG A 97 1.28 1.73 23.00
CA ARG A 97 1.64 1.08 24.27
C ARG A 97 2.32 2.01 25.27
N ARG A 98 2.74 3.21 24.84
CA ARG A 98 3.38 4.17 25.75
C ARG A 98 2.34 4.83 26.65
N LYS A 99 2.75 5.18 27.88
CA LYS A 99 1.92 5.96 28.80
C LYS A 99 1.77 7.41 28.35
N GLU A 100 2.79 7.93 27.67
CA GLU A 100 2.81 9.27 27.10
C GLU A 100 3.11 9.17 25.60
N PRO A 101 2.25 9.74 24.73
CA PRO A 101 2.48 9.74 23.28
C PRO A 101 3.70 10.58 22.90
N PHE A 102 4.13 10.51 21.64
CA PHE A 102 5.21 11.40 21.18
C PHE A 102 4.74 12.87 21.16
N PRO A 103 5.66 13.84 21.32
CA PRO A 103 5.31 15.26 21.36
C PRO A 103 4.81 15.82 20.02
N PHE A 104 4.92 15.05 18.94
CA PHE A 104 4.46 15.39 17.60
C PHE A 104 3.68 14.22 16.99
N PRO A 105 2.76 14.49 16.04
CA PRO A 105 1.91 13.46 15.44
C PRO A 105 2.69 12.58 14.45
N LEU A 106 3.51 11.66 14.97
CA LEU A 106 4.42 10.82 14.18
C LEU A 106 3.69 9.90 13.20
N ILE A 107 2.61 9.23 13.63
CA ILE A 107 1.84 8.29 12.79
C ILE A 107 1.28 8.98 11.53
N PRO A 108 0.62 10.16 11.60
CA PRO A 108 0.23 10.95 10.44
C PRO A 108 1.35 11.20 9.42
N TYR A 109 2.53 11.59 9.89
CA TYR A 109 3.69 11.81 9.01
C TYR A 109 4.19 10.51 8.36
N LEU A 110 4.21 9.41 9.10
CA LEU A 110 4.59 8.10 8.55
C LEU A 110 3.55 7.61 7.51
N LEU A 111 2.26 7.79 7.78
CA LEU A 111 1.22 7.40 6.83
C LEU A 111 1.27 8.21 5.53
N SER A 112 1.48 9.53 5.62
CA SER A 112 1.63 10.39 4.44
C SER A 112 2.92 10.09 3.67
N ALA A 113 4.00 9.70 4.35
CA ALA A 113 5.26 9.32 3.73
C ALA A 113 5.17 8.06 2.84
N ILE A 114 4.13 7.22 2.95
CA ILE A 114 3.87 6.12 2.01
C ILE A 114 3.85 6.65 0.56
N SER A 115 3.07 7.71 0.31
CA SER A 115 2.94 8.32 -1.02
C SER A 115 4.23 8.98 -1.49
N LEU A 116 4.99 9.56 -0.57
CA LEU A 116 6.27 10.19 -0.90
C LEU A 116 7.30 9.14 -1.33
N ILE A 117 7.37 8.00 -0.63
CA ILE A 117 8.25 6.88 -0.99
C ILE A 117 7.89 6.35 -2.38
N ASP A 118 6.61 6.15 -2.67
CA ASP A 118 6.16 5.73 -4.01
C ASP A 118 6.58 6.73 -5.09
N GLY A 119 6.38 8.03 -4.84
CA GLY A 119 6.78 9.09 -5.77
C GLY A 119 8.28 9.15 -6.02
N VAL A 120 9.11 9.00 -4.97
CA VAL A 120 10.58 8.94 -5.08
C VAL A 120 11.03 7.72 -5.88
N LEU A 121 10.47 6.54 -5.58
CA LEU A 121 10.79 5.31 -6.31
C LEU A 121 10.44 5.43 -7.80
N LEU A 122 9.24 5.93 -8.12
CA LEU A 122 8.81 6.13 -9.51
C LEU A 122 9.58 7.25 -10.22
N THR A 123 10.10 8.24 -9.49
CA THR A 123 10.99 9.27 -10.05
C THR A 123 12.29 8.68 -10.54
N ILE A 124 12.89 7.81 -9.72
CA ILE A 124 14.16 7.15 -10.04
C ILE A 124 13.97 6.13 -11.17
N LEU A 125 12.86 5.39 -11.16
CA LEU A 125 12.65 4.25 -12.05
C LEU A 125 11.95 4.59 -13.38
N VAL A 126 11.15 5.66 -13.43
CA VAL A 126 10.25 5.94 -14.56
C VAL A 126 10.40 7.37 -15.08
N HIS A 127 10.04 8.38 -14.27
CA HIS A 127 10.02 9.77 -14.73
C HIS A 127 9.98 10.78 -13.56
N PRO A 128 10.70 11.92 -13.62
CA PRO A 128 10.77 12.89 -12.52
C PRO A 128 9.44 13.53 -12.11
N LEU A 129 8.43 13.56 -12.99
CA LEU A 129 7.09 14.06 -12.68
C LEU A 129 6.40 13.29 -11.55
N TRP A 130 6.78 12.03 -11.31
CA TRP A 130 6.21 11.23 -10.23
C TRP A 130 6.55 11.77 -8.84
N PHE A 131 7.61 12.59 -8.71
CA PHE A 131 7.91 13.28 -7.46
C PHE A 131 6.80 14.26 -7.07
N ILE A 132 6.25 14.97 -8.06
CA ILE A 132 5.14 15.91 -7.86
C ILE A 132 3.88 15.15 -7.43
N ALA A 133 3.62 13.99 -8.05
CA ALA A 133 2.51 13.12 -7.64
C ALA A 133 2.69 12.61 -6.21
N GLY A 134 3.91 12.21 -5.83
CA GLY A 134 4.23 11.79 -4.47
C GLY A 134 4.06 12.90 -3.43
N LEU A 135 4.54 14.11 -3.73
CA LEU A 135 4.34 15.31 -2.89
C LEU A 135 2.86 15.68 -2.76
N GLY A 136 2.12 15.62 -3.87
CA GLY A 136 0.68 15.83 -3.89
C GLY A 136 -0.04 14.81 -3.00
N GLY A 137 0.27 13.52 -3.16
CA GLY A 137 -0.27 12.45 -2.32
C GLY A 137 0.05 12.66 -0.84
N PHE A 138 1.31 12.95 -0.50
CA PHE A 138 1.75 13.26 0.86
C PHE A 138 0.93 14.42 1.47
N SER A 139 0.80 15.51 0.73
CA SER A 139 0.07 16.71 1.17
C SER A 139 -1.42 16.42 1.37
N LEU A 140 -2.04 15.71 0.42
CA LEU A 140 -3.45 15.33 0.50
C LEU A 140 -3.71 14.37 1.67
N THR A 141 -2.83 13.41 1.91
CA THR A 141 -2.96 12.51 3.06
C THR A 141 -2.84 13.27 4.37
N LEU A 142 -1.89 14.20 4.49
CA LEU A 142 -1.72 15.01 5.70
C LEU A 142 -2.91 15.93 5.95
N LEU A 143 -3.46 16.54 4.89
CA LEU A 143 -4.67 17.36 4.99
C LEU A 143 -5.91 16.51 5.31
N GLY A 144 -6.05 15.35 4.69
CA GLY A 144 -7.16 14.42 4.93
C GLY A 144 -7.20 13.91 6.39
N GLN A 145 -6.03 13.67 6.97
CA GLN A 145 -5.90 13.26 8.38
C GLN A 145 -6.34 14.34 9.37
N ARG A 146 -6.46 15.61 8.95
CA ARG A 146 -7.05 16.67 9.80
C ARG A 146 -8.57 16.53 9.92
N TYR A 147 -9.23 15.93 8.93
CA TYR A 147 -10.67 15.76 8.88
C TYR A 147 -11.13 14.40 9.41
N ILE A 148 -10.39 13.33 9.11
CA ILE A 148 -10.70 11.97 9.55
C ILE A 148 -9.52 11.50 10.39
N ARG A 149 -9.72 11.44 11.71
CA ARG A 149 -8.73 10.84 12.60
C ARG A 149 -8.69 9.34 12.31
N GLY A 150 -7.48 8.79 12.25
CA GLY A 150 -7.29 7.35 12.14
C GLY A 150 -7.58 6.75 13.51
N ASP A 151 -8.84 6.41 13.75
CA ASP A 151 -9.33 5.82 14.99
C ASP A 151 -8.89 4.35 15.15
#